data_AF-A0A7W1S410-F1
#
_entry.id   AF-A0A7W1S410-F1
#
_cell.length_a   1.000
_cell.length_b   1.000
_cell.length_c   1.000
_cell.angle_alpha   90.00
_cell.angle_beta   90.00
_cell.angle_gamma   90.00
#
_symmetry.space_group_name_H-M   'P 1'
#
loop_
_entity.id
_entity.type
_entity.pdbx_description
1 polymer ?
#
loop_
_entity_poly.entity_id
_entity_poly.type
_entity_poly.pdbx_seq_one_letter_code
_entity_poly.pdbx_strand_id
1 'polypeptide(L)'
;MTTTPPISHALVLPEIDFLTWLKATDAYTKAFPRVVIVRSPAGNDLNRYRNITAVQAPGVWVGNDALTHIRRVYPMVVRVDVIRAATPNDLAAVLQQRITLNDRYGEKLTPANINDRFTLEWMSDARPARITRGFNDTSGVDGKPNEGLEIYAPTATPIRAGAAGIVTSVVRQTNSLGYGQYLQISTTLSGLSFITTYARLNNIRVTIGQSVKVGDVIAESGAEAIKIVVQQPGKGLGGYILPNIVDPTMMIYWQGLLLKINVSGLRIRERPGTDFAVIGQLTPFDRIESLEPHGRTLLKVGQENQWIKIRSPQTIEGYASAQYLIADETGGLNALNMTGINLDILHPLGKPTASRLKGTGFVRFAYS
;
A
#
# COMPACT_ATOMS: atom_id res chain seq x y z
N MET A 1 -18.23 -10.22 11.91
CA MET A 1 -17.75 -8.83 12.08
C MET A 1 -17.39 -8.31 10.70
N THR A 2 -18.20 -7.41 10.14
CA THR A 2 -17.91 -6.77 8.86
C THR A 2 -16.78 -5.77 9.07
N THR A 3 -15.54 -6.22 8.89
CA THR A 3 -14.37 -5.33 8.86
C THR A 3 -14.56 -4.37 7.70
N THR A 4 -15.07 -3.16 7.97
CA THR A 4 -15.10 -2.08 6.98
C THR A 4 -13.66 -1.85 6.56
N PRO A 5 -13.27 -2.12 5.30
CA PRO A 5 -11.89 -1.95 4.90
C PRO A 5 -11.49 -0.48 5.11
N PRO A 6 -10.26 -0.20 5.58
CA PRO A 6 -9.73 1.15 5.60
C PRO A 6 -9.53 1.59 4.14
N ILE A 7 -10.60 2.08 3.52
CA ILE A 7 -10.56 2.58 2.15
C ILE A 7 -9.94 3.97 2.22
N SER A 8 -8.72 4.09 1.69
CA SER A 8 -8.14 5.37 1.31
C SER A 8 -8.62 5.70 -0.11
N HIS A 9 -9.66 6.54 -0.20
CA HIS A 9 -10.26 6.98 -1.47
C HIS A 9 -10.26 8.51 -1.59
N ALA A 10 -9.70 9.01 -2.69
CA ALA A 10 -9.86 10.39 -3.09
C ALA A 10 -10.64 10.57 -4.40
N LEU A 11 -11.48 11.59 -4.44
CA LEU A 11 -12.16 12.10 -5.62
C LEU A 11 -11.47 13.39 -6.04
N VAL A 12 -10.79 13.35 -7.19
CA VAL A 12 -9.97 14.47 -7.67
C VAL A 12 -10.79 15.34 -8.61
N LEU A 13 -10.95 16.61 -8.23
CA LEU A 13 -11.77 17.60 -8.94
C LEU A 13 -10.92 18.68 -9.63
N PRO A 14 -11.47 19.36 -10.65
CA PRO A 14 -10.82 20.50 -11.29
C PRO A 14 -10.59 21.68 -10.34
N GLU A 15 -9.48 22.40 -10.54
CA GLU A 15 -9.14 23.64 -9.82
C GLU A 15 -10.08 24.81 -10.17
N ILE A 16 -10.39 24.92 -11.46
CA ILE A 16 -11.22 25.97 -12.04
C ILE A 16 -12.67 25.72 -11.66
N ASP A 17 -13.35 26.76 -11.16
CA ASP A 17 -14.73 26.68 -10.67
C ASP A 17 -14.94 25.59 -9.60
N PHE A 18 -13.93 25.41 -8.74
CA PHE A 18 -13.87 24.30 -7.78
C PHE A 18 -15.11 24.19 -6.88
N LEU A 19 -15.71 25.31 -6.46
CA LEU A 19 -16.89 25.26 -5.57
C LEU A 19 -18.10 24.63 -6.25
N THR A 20 -18.27 24.84 -7.55
CA THR A 20 -19.38 24.25 -8.32
C THR A 20 -19.13 22.76 -8.55
N TRP A 21 -17.88 22.38 -8.84
CA TRP A 21 -17.47 20.97 -8.87
C TRP A 21 -17.64 20.27 -7.53
N LEU A 22 -17.26 20.93 -6.43
CA LEU A 22 -17.41 20.41 -5.07
C LEU A 22 -18.90 20.15 -4.76
N LYS A 23 -19.77 21.12 -5.03
CA LYS A 23 -21.22 21.00 -4.85
C LYS A 23 -21.81 19.80 -5.62
N ALA A 24 -21.32 19.53 -6.82
CA ALA A 24 -21.74 18.36 -7.62
C ALA A 24 -21.44 17.01 -6.93
N THR A 25 -20.51 16.99 -5.95
CA THR A 25 -20.14 15.77 -5.21
C THR A 25 -20.86 15.59 -3.88
N ASP A 26 -21.65 16.56 -3.41
CA ASP A 26 -22.25 16.57 -2.07
C ASP A 26 -23.10 15.32 -1.79
N ALA A 27 -23.97 14.94 -2.72
CA ALA A 27 -24.82 13.76 -2.56
C ALA A 27 -23.98 12.48 -2.50
N TYR A 28 -22.90 12.41 -3.29
CA TYR A 28 -22.02 11.25 -3.38
C TYR A 28 -21.18 11.07 -2.11
N THR A 29 -20.61 12.15 -1.57
CA THR A 29 -19.81 12.10 -0.34
C THR A 29 -20.66 11.80 0.90
N LYS A 30 -21.95 12.15 0.88
CA LYS A 30 -22.94 11.74 1.89
C LYS A 30 -23.32 10.27 1.77
N ALA A 31 -23.48 9.77 0.54
CA ALA A 31 -23.85 8.37 0.29
C ALA A 31 -22.69 7.39 0.55
N PHE A 32 -21.45 7.78 0.25
CA PHE A 32 -20.26 6.95 0.42
C PHE A 32 -19.31 7.55 1.45
N PRO A 33 -19.16 6.96 2.66
CA PRO A 33 -18.33 7.53 3.71
C PRO A 33 -16.83 7.43 3.37
N ARG A 34 -16.01 8.31 3.95
CA ARG A 34 -14.54 8.33 3.78
C ARG A 34 -14.10 8.58 2.33
N VAL A 35 -14.69 9.57 1.68
CA VAL A 35 -14.22 10.11 0.39
C VAL A 35 -13.50 11.43 0.69
N VAL A 36 -12.23 11.53 0.31
CA VAL A 36 -11.49 12.80 0.39
C VAL A 36 -11.63 13.54 -0.93
N ILE A 37 -12.08 14.79 -0.89
CA ILE A 37 -12.05 15.65 -2.07
C ILE A 37 -10.65 16.24 -2.22
N VAL A 38 -10.03 16.02 -3.36
CA VAL A 38 -8.72 16.59 -3.70
C VAL A 38 -8.89 17.59 -4.83
N ARG A 39 -8.41 18.81 -4.60
CA ARG A 39 -8.47 19.90 -5.58
C ARG A 39 -7.25 19.85 -6.48
N SER A 40 -7.41 19.38 -7.72
CA SER A 40 -6.33 19.19 -8.70
C SER A 40 -5.21 18.23 -8.25
N PRO A 41 -4.56 17.48 -9.16
CA PRO A 41 -3.31 16.80 -8.82
C PRO A 41 -2.14 17.77 -8.58
N ALA A 42 -2.23 19.02 -9.04
CA ALA A 42 -1.15 19.99 -8.88
C ALA A 42 -0.95 20.35 -7.40
N GLY A 43 0.24 20.03 -6.86
CA GLY A 43 0.59 20.28 -5.46
C GLY A 43 -0.01 19.29 -4.45
N ASN A 44 -0.75 18.26 -4.90
CA ASN A 44 -1.34 17.24 -4.04
C ASN A 44 -0.72 15.86 -4.31
N ASP A 45 -0.19 15.22 -3.28
CA ASP A 45 0.34 13.87 -3.40
C ASP A 45 -0.78 12.82 -3.33
N LEU A 46 -1.12 12.23 -4.48
CA LEU A 46 -2.13 11.19 -4.55
C LEU A 46 -1.63 9.82 -4.07
N ASN A 47 -0.32 9.64 -3.81
CA ASN A 47 0.21 8.36 -3.33
C ASN A 47 -0.32 7.95 -1.95
N ARG A 48 -0.94 8.87 -1.22
CA ARG A 48 -1.63 8.61 0.05
C ARG A 48 -2.92 7.80 -0.12
N TYR A 49 -3.45 7.74 -1.34
CA TYR A 49 -4.70 7.08 -1.65
C TYR A 49 -4.48 5.82 -2.46
N ARG A 50 -5.08 4.72 -1.98
CA ARG A 50 -5.10 3.45 -2.72
C ARG A 50 -5.99 3.56 -3.95
N ASN A 51 -7.15 4.21 -3.78
CA ASN A 51 -8.18 4.32 -4.79
C ASN A 51 -8.39 5.79 -5.15
N ILE A 52 -8.44 6.10 -6.44
CA ILE A 52 -8.73 7.44 -6.94
C ILE A 52 -9.92 7.36 -7.90
N THR A 53 -10.95 8.17 -7.66
CA THR A 53 -11.87 8.59 -8.72
C THR A 53 -11.34 9.89 -9.32
N ALA A 54 -10.91 9.84 -10.57
CA ALA A 54 -10.33 10.96 -11.29
C ALA A 54 -11.36 11.57 -12.24
N VAL A 55 -11.75 12.83 -11.99
CA VAL A 55 -12.60 13.58 -12.93
C VAL A 55 -11.72 14.11 -14.06
N GLN A 56 -11.84 13.50 -15.23
CA GLN A 56 -11.15 13.91 -16.44
C GLN A 56 -11.91 15.06 -17.11
N ALA A 57 -11.64 16.27 -16.63
CA ALA A 57 -12.07 17.53 -17.23
C ALA A 57 -10.89 18.23 -17.95
N PRO A 58 -11.15 19.13 -18.91
CA PRO A 58 -10.09 19.87 -19.60
C PRO A 58 -9.19 20.67 -18.65
N GLY A 59 -7.88 20.62 -18.86
CA GLY A 59 -6.86 21.39 -18.14
C GLY A 59 -6.46 20.84 -16.77
N VAL A 60 -7.07 19.75 -16.30
CA VAL A 60 -6.79 19.17 -14.97
C VAL A 60 -5.59 18.23 -14.98
N TRP A 61 -5.51 17.40 -16.01
CA TRP A 61 -4.50 16.34 -16.14
C TRP A 61 -3.52 16.69 -17.25
N VAL A 62 -2.29 16.21 -17.11
CA VAL A 62 -1.28 16.38 -18.16
C VAL A 62 -1.77 15.65 -19.41
N GLY A 63 -1.91 16.38 -20.51
CA GLY A 63 -2.47 15.84 -21.76
C GLY A 63 -3.98 15.56 -21.71
N ASN A 64 -4.71 16.06 -20.71
CA ASN A 64 -6.13 15.75 -20.46
C ASN A 64 -6.42 14.25 -20.29
N ASP A 65 -5.41 13.47 -19.90
CA ASP A 65 -5.51 12.04 -19.65
C ASP A 65 -5.19 11.75 -18.17
N ALA A 66 -6.25 11.51 -17.40
CA ALA A 66 -6.14 11.27 -15.98
C ALA A 66 -5.38 9.97 -15.68
N LEU A 67 -5.68 8.92 -16.43
CA LEU A 67 -5.11 7.60 -16.18
C LEU A 67 -3.61 7.62 -16.46
N THR A 68 -3.20 8.12 -17.62
CA THR A 68 -1.78 8.18 -18.01
C THR A 68 -0.99 9.07 -17.04
N HIS A 69 -1.54 10.22 -16.64
CA HIS A 69 -0.91 11.07 -15.64
C HIS A 69 -0.72 10.31 -14.31
N ILE A 70 -1.79 9.72 -13.77
CA ILE A 70 -1.73 9.04 -12.47
C ILE A 70 -0.75 7.88 -12.49
N ARG A 71 -0.75 7.06 -13.55
CA ARG A 71 0.14 5.91 -13.68
C ARG A 71 1.62 6.30 -13.72
N ARG A 72 1.93 7.49 -14.26
CA ARG A 72 3.28 8.04 -14.33
C ARG A 72 3.75 8.65 -13.00
N VAL A 73 2.89 9.39 -12.31
CA VAL A 73 3.29 10.25 -11.18
C VAL A 73 3.05 9.59 -9.81
N TYR A 74 2.00 8.77 -9.68
CA TYR A 74 1.55 8.26 -8.38
C TYR A 74 1.55 6.72 -8.37
N PRO A 75 2.73 6.08 -8.18
CA PRO A 75 2.83 4.63 -8.22
C PRO A 75 2.09 3.90 -7.08
N MET A 76 1.67 4.58 -6.02
CA MET A 76 0.90 3.96 -4.94
C MET A 76 -0.61 3.92 -5.20
N VAL A 77 -1.09 4.62 -6.23
CA VAL A 77 -2.50 4.52 -6.62
C VAL A 77 -2.72 3.20 -7.33
N VAL A 78 -3.43 2.29 -6.66
CA VAL A 78 -3.76 0.96 -7.18
C VAL A 78 -4.92 1.07 -8.16
N ARG A 79 -6.04 1.61 -7.69
CA ARG A 79 -7.27 1.76 -8.47
C ARG A 79 -7.40 3.18 -8.98
N VAL A 80 -7.65 3.30 -10.29
CA VAL A 80 -8.06 4.55 -10.93
C VAL A 80 -9.40 4.32 -11.60
N ASP A 81 -10.41 4.99 -11.09
CA ASP A 81 -11.74 5.11 -11.69
C ASP A 81 -11.81 6.45 -12.42
N VAL A 82 -11.95 6.42 -13.75
CA VAL A 82 -11.97 7.65 -14.56
C VAL A 82 -13.41 8.05 -14.87
N ILE A 83 -13.84 9.21 -14.37
CA ILE A 83 -15.10 9.86 -14.78
C ILE A 83 -14.77 10.91 -15.83
N ARG A 84 -15.29 10.74 -17.05
CA ARG A 84 -15.23 11.78 -18.08
C ARG A 84 -16.42 12.73 -17.86
N ALA A 85 -16.13 13.96 -17.44
CA ALA A 85 -17.13 15.00 -17.22
C ALA A 85 -16.53 16.34 -17.65
N ALA A 86 -17.21 17.05 -18.56
CA ALA A 86 -16.77 18.36 -19.02
C ALA A 86 -17.29 19.48 -18.10
N THR A 87 -18.43 19.25 -17.45
CA THR A 87 -19.09 20.21 -16.56
C THR A 87 -19.43 19.60 -15.20
N PRO A 88 -19.67 20.42 -14.16
CA PRO A 88 -20.17 19.94 -12.87
C PRO A 88 -21.50 19.17 -12.98
N ASN A 89 -22.36 19.53 -13.94
CA ASN A 89 -23.63 18.84 -14.17
C ASN A 89 -23.42 17.42 -14.71
N ASP A 90 -22.45 17.23 -15.61
CA ASP A 90 -22.09 15.89 -16.12
C ASP A 90 -21.62 15.01 -14.97
N LEU A 91 -20.78 15.55 -14.09
CA LEU A 91 -20.31 14.83 -12.90
C LEU A 91 -21.46 14.48 -11.96
N ALA A 92 -22.33 15.44 -11.64
CA ALA A 92 -23.48 15.21 -10.77
C ALA A 92 -24.38 14.08 -11.31
N ALA A 93 -24.62 14.06 -12.63
CA ALA A 93 -25.42 13.02 -13.28
C ALA A 93 -24.78 11.63 -13.12
N VAL A 94 -23.48 11.50 -13.38
CA VAL A 94 -22.74 10.23 -13.20
C VAL A 94 -22.77 9.77 -11.74
N LEU A 95 -22.48 10.69 -10.81
CA LEU A 95 -22.45 10.37 -9.39
C LEU A 95 -23.83 10.00 -8.85
N GLN A 96 -24.90 10.63 -9.33
CA GLN A 96 -26.27 10.29 -8.92
C GLN A 96 -26.65 8.86 -9.34
N GLN A 97 -26.29 8.43 -10.55
CA GLN A 97 -26.52 7.05 -10.98
C GLN A 97 -25.77 6.04 -10.09
N ARG A 98 -24.53 6.37 -9.72
CA ARG A 98 -23.72 5.55 -8.80
C ARG A 98 -24.35 5.42 -7.42
N ILE A 99 -24.91 6.50 -6.88
CA ILE A 99 -25.64 6.48 -5.61
C ILE A 99 -26.84 5.53 -5.71
N THR A 100 -27.67 5.69 -6.74
CA THR A 100 -28.87 4.86 -6.97
C THR A 100 -28.54 3.37 -7.02
N LEU A 101 -27.40 3.00 -7.62
CA LEU A 101 -26.98 1.60 -7.77
C LEU A 101 -26.07 1.10 -6.65
N ASN A 102 -25.78 1.93 -5.64
CA ASN A 102 -24.77 1.67 -4.62
C ASN A 102 -23.45 1.20 -5.26
N ASP A 103 -22.97 1.95 -6.24
CA ASP A 103 -21.85 1.63 -7.11
C ASP A 103 -20.74 2.68 -6.98
N ARG A 104 -20.03 2.63 -5.85
CA ARG A 104 -19.04 3.64 -5.44
C ARG A 104 -18.08 4.03 -6.56
N TYR A 105 -17.50 3.05 -7.24
CA TYR A 105 -16.46 3.27 -8.25
C TYR A 105 -16.99 3.13 -9.70
N GLY A 106 -18.26 2.80 -9.92
CA GLY A 106 -18.75 2.53 -11.27
C GLY A 106 -18.41 1.12 -11.76
N GLU A 107 -18.20 0.15 -10.87
CA GLU A 107 -17.93 -1.26 -11.20
C GLU A 107 -19.11 -1.92 -11.92
N LYS A 108 -20.34 -1.48 -11.64
CA LYS A 108 -21.56 -1.99 -12.27
C LYS A 108 -21.91 -1.20 -13.53
N LEU A 109 -21.87 0.14 -13.43
CA LEU A 109 -22.26 1.04 -14.51
C LEU A 109 -21.23 1.12 -15.64
N THR A 110 -19.96 1.26 -15.26
CA THR A 110 -18.87 1.59 -16.19
C THR A 110 -17.59 0.82 -15.85
N PRO A 111 -17.60 -0.52 -15.85
CA PRO A 111 -16.43 -1.31 -15.48
C PRO A 111 -15.19 -1.01 -16.34
N ALA A 112 -15.38 -0.59 -17.60
CA ALA A 112 -14.30 -0.17 -18.49
C ALA A 112 -13.54 1.10 -18.04
N ASN A 113 -14.13 1.90 -17.14
CA ASN A 113 -13.46 3.08 -16.57
C ASN A 113 -12.60 2.73 -15.35
N ILE A 114 -12.72 1.51 -14.82
CA ILE A 114 -11.91 1.01 -13.72
C ILE A 114 -10.60 0.46 -14.25
N ASN A 115 -9.52 1.03 -13.75
CA ASN A 115 -8.17 0.63 -14.09
C ASN A 115 -7.46 0.25 -12.80
N ASP A 116 -7.31 -1.04 -12.56
CA ASP A 116 -6.60 -1.58 -11.40
C ASP A 116 -5.17 -1.94 -11.77
N ARG A 117 -4.24 -1.73 -10.84
CA ARG A 117 -2.86 -2.21 -10.94
C ARG A 117 -2.75 -3.58 -10.29
N PHE A 118 -2.01 -4.48 -10.92
CA PHE A 118 -1.64 -5.73 -10.26
C PHE A 118 -0.75 -5.44 -9.06
N THR A 119 -1.19 -5.91 -7.90
CA THR A 119 -0.50 -5.71 -6.63
C THR A 119 -0.43 -7.03 -5.89
N LEU A 120 0.55 -7.10 -5.01
CA LEU A 120 0.82 -8.21 -4.14
C LEU A 120 0.80 -7.68 -2.70
N GLU A 121 -0.18 -8.13 -1.90
CA GLU A 121 -0.21 -7.91 -0.45
C GLU A 121 0.92 -8.66 0.24
N TRP A 122 1.27 -8.24 1.45
CA TRP A 122 2.36 -8.86 2.20
C TRP A 122 2.05 -10.32 2.57
N MET A 123 2.98 -11.21 2.25
CA MET A 123 2.77 -12.67 2.23
C MET A 123 3.30 -13.38 3.47
N SER A 124 4.16 -12.73 4.25
CA SER A 124 4.85 -13.35 5.39
C SER A 124 4.27 -12.85 6.71
N ASP A 125 3.87 -13.76 7.60
CA ASP A 125 3.45 -13.39 8.94
C ASP A 125 4.65 -13.05 9.86
N ALA A 126 5.90 -13.30 9.43
CA ALA A 126 7.09 -12.99 10.20
C ALA A 126 7.31 -11.49 10.40
N ARG A 127 7.89 -11.14 11.56
CA ARG A 127 8.18 -9.77 11.95
C ARG A 127 9.58 -9.62 12.56
N PRO A 128 10.24 -8.46 12.42
CA PRO A 128 9.82 -7.33 11.58
C PRO A 128 9.89 -7.69 10.09
N ALA A 129 8.85 -7.28 9.35
CA ALA A 129 8.71 -7.51 7.93
C ALA A 129 9.79 -6.76 7.15
N ARG A 130 10.46 -7.47 6.25
CA ARG A 130 11.51 -6.90 5.37
C ARG A 130 11.74 -7.78 4.15
N ILE A 131 12.21 -7.15 3.08
CA ILE A 131 12.76 -7.85 1.92
C ILE A 131 14.26 -7.95 2.17
N THR A 132 14.77 -9.18 2.25
CA THR A 132 16.18 -9.45 2.55
C THR A 132 17.07 -9.37 1.32
N ARG A 133 16.49 -9.54 0.12
CA ARG A 133 17.21 -9.40 -1.14
C ARG A 133 16.30 -8.91 -2.26
N GLY A 134 16.72 -7.86 -2.96
CA GLY A 134 15.96 -7.23 -4.04
C GLY A 134 16.11 -7.93 -5.39
N PHE A 135 15.33 -7.48 -6.36
CA PHE A 135 15.48 -7.90 -7.76
C PHE A 135 16.84 -7.45 -8.31
N ASN A 136 17.47 -8.28 -9.14
CA ASN A 136 18.81 -8.08 -9.71
C ASN A 136 19.98 -7.99 -8.73
N ASP A 137 19.74 -8.18 -7.45
CA ASP A 137 20.81 -8.29 -6.47
C ASP A 137 21.68 -9.53 -6.75
N THR A 138 22.99 -9.35 -6.80
CA THR A 138 24.00 -10.39 -7.11
C THR A 138 24.76 -10.89 -5.88
N SER A 139 24.40 -10.43 -4.68
CA SER A 139 25.03 -10.85 -3.40
C SER A 139 24.72 -12.31 -2.99
N GLY A 140 23.99 -13.05 -3.83
CA GLY A 140 23.66 -14.46 -3.60
C GLY A 140 24.85 -15.42 -3.71
N VAL A 141 24.68 -16.62 -3.15
CA VAL A 141 25.72 -17.66 -3.06
C VAL A 141 26.25 -18.13 -4.43
N ASP A 142 25.44 -18.04 -5.48
CA ASP A 142 25.80 -18.44 -6.84
C ASP A 142 26.20 -17.26 -7.75
N GLY A 143 26.24 -16.04 -7.21
CA GLY A 143 26.50 -14.81 -7.95
C GLY A 143 25.46 -14.48 -9.02
N LYS A 144 24.35 -15.24 -9.09
CA LYS A 144 23.31 -15.00 -10.10
C LYS A 144 22.41 -13.85 -9.65
N PRO A 145 21.99 -12.98 -10.59
CA PRO A 145 21.00 -11.95 -10.30
C PRO A 145 19.72 -12.56 -9.75
N ASN A 146 19.22 -12.00 -8.64
CA ASN A 146 17.97 -12.43 -8.06
C ASN A 146 16.79 -12.06 -8.97
N GLU A 147 16.14 -13.05 -9.58
CA GLU A 147 15.01 -12.85 -10.51
C GLU A 147 13.68 -12.45 -9.83
N GLY A 148 13.71 -12.10 -8.54
CA GLY A 148 12.54 -11.75 -7.75
C GLY A 148 12.91 -11.08 -6.45
N LEU A 149 12.09 -11.27 -5.41
CA LEU A 149 12.34 -10.76 -4.06
C LEU A 149 12.54 -11.92 -3.10
N GLU A 150 13.49 -11.79 -2.17
CA GLU A 150 13.57 -12.66 -1.00
C GLU A 150 12.91 -11.98 0.20
N ILE A 151 11.88 -12.61 0.76
CA ILE A 151 11.05 -12.07 1.84
C ILE A 151 11.40 -12.80 3.13
N TYR A 152 11.72 -12.04 4.19
CA TYR A 152 11.99 -12.59 5.50
C TYR A 152 10.82 -13.42 6.02
N ALA A 153 11.08 -14.70 6.32
CA ALA A 153 10.09 -15.66 6.78
C ALA A 153 10.82 -16.86 7.39
N PRO A 154 11.28 -16.81 8.66
CA PRO A 154 11.93 -17.94 9.34
C PRO A 154 11.16 -19.23 9.17
N THR A 155 11.85 -20.37 9.13
CA THR A 155 11.25 -21.68 8.85
C THR A 155 9.93 -21.89 9.63
N ALA A 156 8.94 -22.48 8.95
CA ALA A 156 7.57 -22.69 9.45
C ALA A 156 6.71 -21.41 9.60
N THR A 157 7.16 -20.25 9.09
CA THR A 157 6.31 -19.05 9.02
C THR A 157 5.15 -19.30 8.05
N PRO A 158 3.89 -19.04 8.44
CA PRO A 158 2.76 -19.09 7.52
C PRO A 158 2.94 -18.13 6.34
N ILE A 159 2.77 -18.65 5.12
CA ILE A 159 2.83 -17.88 3.89
C ILE A 159 1.43 -17.74 3.31
N ARG A 160 1.07 -16.50 2.97
CA ARG A 160 -0.24 -16.12 2.44
C ARG A 160 -0.18 -15.78 0.95
N ALA A 161 -1.29 -16.01 0.25
CA ALA A 161 -1.44 -15.54 -1.12
C ALA A 161 -1.44 -13.99 -1.14
N GLY A 162 -0.47 -13.39 -1.83
CA GLY A 162 -0.38 -11.94 -2.02
C GLY A 162 -1.37 -11.40 -3.07
N ALA A 163 -1.83 -12.25 -3.98
CA ALA A 163 -2.86 -11.93 -4.98
C ALA A 163 -3.90 -13.06 -5.03
N ALA A 164 -5.15 -12.70 -5.35
CA ALA A 164 -6.19 -13.68 -5.64
C ALA A 164 -5.96 -14.28 -7.03
N GLY A 165 -6.22 -15.57 -7.21
CA GLY A 165 -5.98 -16.24 -8.47
C GLY A 165 -6.21 -17.74 -8.41
N ILE A 166 -5.76 -18.44 -9.45
CA ILE A 166 -5.84 -19.90 -9.55
C ILE A 166 -4.44 -20.50 -9.39
N VAL A 167 -4.31 -21.53 -8.56
CA VAL A 167 -3.06 -22.29 -8.41
C VAL A 167 -2.82 -23.11 -9.69
N THR A 168 -1.75 -22.82 -10.40
CA THR A 168 -1.43 -23.46 -11.70
C THR A 168 -0.30 -24.49 -11.60
N SER A 169 0.49 -24.46 -10.52
CA SER A 169 1.57 -25.41 -10.29
C SER A 169 1.78 -25.61 -8.80
N VAL A 170 2.08 -26.86 -8.41
CA VAL A 170 2.53 -27.23 -7.06
C VAL A 170 3.66 -28.24 -7.22
N VAL A 171 4.84 -27.88 -6.74
CA VAL A 171 6.04 -28.72 -6.78
C VAL A 171 6.51 -28.95 -5.35
N ARG A 172 6.49 -30.22 -4.93
CA ARG A 172 6.83 -30.66 -3.57
C ARG A 172 8.21 -31.29 -3.45
N GLN A 173 8.93 -31.42 -4.55
CA GLN A 173 10.26 -32.01 -4.61
C GLN A 173 11.19 -31.08 -5.39
N THR A 174 12.46 -31.05 -5.01
CA THR A 174 13.47 -30.25 -5.71
C THR A 174 13.58 -30.68 -7.16
N ASN A 175 13.69 -29.71 -8.07
CA ASN A 175 13.90 -29.93 -9.49
C ASN A 175 15.05 -29.05 -10.00
N SER A 176 15.31 -29.12 -11.31
CA SER A 176 16.40 -28.39 -11.98
C SER A 176 16.30 -26.86 -11.87
N LEU A 177 15.16 -26.29 -11.48
CA LEU A 177 15.01 -24.85 -11.28
C LEU A 177 15.64 -24.36 -9.96
N GLY A 178 15.95 -25.26 -9.02
CA GLY A 178 16.61 -24.89 -7.77
C GLY A 178 15.74 -24.08 -6.79
N TYR A 179 14.42 -24.03 -6.99
CA TYR A 179 13.51 -23.27 -6.13
C TYR A 179 13.12 -23.97 -4.81
N GLY A 180 13.56 -25.21 -4.59
CA GLY A 180 13.02 -26.07 -3.53
C GLY A 180 11.55 -26.40 -3.81
N GLN A 181 10.74 -26.58 -2.77
CA GLN A 181 9.28 -26.67 -2.97
C GLN A 181 8.72 -25.30 -3.34
N TYR A 182 7.80 -25.26 -4.30
CA TYR A 182 7.18 -24.04 -4.75
C TYR A 182 5.77 -24.27 -5.26
N LEU A 183 5.00 -23.18 -5.38
CA LEU A 183 3.73 -23.16 -6.08
C LEU A 183 3.65 -21.92 -6.97
N GLN A 184 2.77 -21.97 -7.96
CA GLN A 184 2.46 -20.83 -8.84
C GLN A 184 0.99 -20.47 -8.77
N ILE A 185 0.69 -19.18 -8.65
CA ILE A 185 -0.67 -18.63 -8.73
C ILE A 185 -0.74 -17.72 -9.95
N SER A 186 -1.67 -18.02 -10.85
CA SER A 186 -2.03 -17.19 -12.00
C SER A 186 -3.14 -16.21 -11.63
N THR A 187 -2.92 -14.93 -11.88
CA THR A 187 -3.87 -13.84 -11.69
C THR A 187 -4.12 -13.14 -13.01
N THR A 188 -5.39 -13.03 -13.41
CA THR A 188 -5.79 -12.24 -14.58
C THR A 188 -6.37 -10.91 -14.11
N LEU A 189 -5.81 -9.80 -14.59
CA LEU A 189 -6.29 -8.45 -14.30
C LEU A 189 -6.34 -7.62 -15.58
N SER A 190 -7.53 -7.10 -15.91
CA SER A 190 -7.76 -6.26 -17.10
C SER A 190 -7.19 -6.88 -18.40
N GLY A 191 -7.37 -8.20 -18.57
CA GLY A 191 -6.87 -8.95 -19.74
C GLY A 191 -5.37 -9.27 -19.71
N LEU A 192 -4.62 -8.82 -18.70
CA LEU A 192 -3.23 -9.17 -18.49
C LEU A 192 -3.12 -10.34 -17.52
N SER A 193 -2.23 -11.28 -17.81
CA SER A 193 -1.92 -12.41 -16.93
C SER A 193 -0.61 -12.16 -16.17
N PHE A 194 -0.62 -12.46 -14.88
CA PHE A 194 0.53 -12.45 -13.99
C PHE A 194 0.65 -13.80 -13.31
N ILE A 195 1.85 -14.38 -13.30
CA ILE A 195 2.12 -15.63 -12.59
C ILE A 195 3.05 -15.30 -11.43
N THR A 196 2.61 -15.56 -10.21
CA THR A 196 3.42 -15.38 -9.00
C THR A 196 3.89 -16.75 -8.50
N THR A 197 5.20 -16.97 -8.52
CA THR A 197 5.84 -18.15 -7.95
C THR A 197 6.24 -17.87 -6.51
N TYR A 198 5.83 -18.74 -5.59
CA TYR A 198 6.22 -18.75 -4.18
C TYR A 198 7.15 -19.94 -3.98
N ALA A 199 8.42 -19.69 -3.71
CA ALA A 199 9.48 -20.68 -3.65
C ALA A 199 10.16 -20.74 -2.28
N ARG A 200 10.94 -21.80 -2.04
CA ARG A 200 11.51 -22.17 -0.73
C ARG A 200 10.44 -22.39 0.33
N LEU A 201 9.36 -23.05 -0.08
CA LEU A 201 8.24 -23.40 0.78
C LEU A 201 8.46 -24.73 1.49
N ASN A 202 7.63 -24.97 2.50
CA ASN A 202 7.34 -26.26 3.09
C ASN A 202 5.82 -26.38 3.31
N ASN A 203 5.31 -27.59 3.57
CA ASN A 203 3.91 -27.82 3.96
C ASN A 203 2.88 -27.09 3.07
N ILE A 204 3.02 -27.17 1.73
CA ILE A 204 2.07 -26.52 0.79
C ILE A 204 0.65 -27.05 1.04
N ARG A 205 -0.30 -26.14 1.27
CA ARG A 205 -1.69 -26.42 1.73
C ARG A 205 -2.73 -26.36 0.62
N VAL A 206 -2.33 -25.94 -0.57
CA VAL A 206 -3.21 -25.79 -1.73
C VAL A 206 -2.90 -26.81 -2.81
N THR A 207 -3.86 -27.02 -3.72
CA THR A 207 -3.74 -27.94 -4.86
C THR A 207 -3.91 -27.21 -6.19
N ILE A 208 -3.41 -27.82 -7.27
CA ILE A 208 -3.57 -27.28 -8.63
C ILE A 208 -5.07 -27.16 -8.96
N GLY A 209 -5.46 -26.04 -9.57
CA GLY A 209 -6.85 -25.70 -9.89
C GLY A 209 -7.61 -24.99 -8.77
N GLN A 210 -7.06 -24.94 -7.54
CA GLN A 210 -7.69 -24.24 -6.44
C GLN A 210 -7.71 -22.72 -6.67
N SER A 211 -8.87 -22.10 -6.46
CA SER A 211 -8.99 -20.65 -6.38
C SER A 211 -8.61 -20.18 -4.98
N VAL A 212 -7.74 -19.18 -4.89
CA VAL A 212 -7.28 -18.57 -3.64
C VAL A 212 -7.60 -17.08 -3.63
N LYS A 213 -7.87 -16.55 -2.45
CA LYS A 213 -8.05 -15.12 -2.19
C LYS A 213 -6.79 -14.57 -1.54
N VAL A 214 -6.61 -13.26 -1.67
CA VAL A 214 -5.58 -12.52 -0.93
C VAL A 214 -5.70 -12.83 0.56
N GLY A 215 -4.59 -13.22 1.19
CA GLY A 215 -4.54 -13.54 2.63
C GLY A 215 -4.76 -15.00 2.99
N ASP A 216 -5.23 -15.85 2.05
CA ASP A 216 -5.36 -17.30 2.28
C ASP A 216 -3.98 -17.89 2.59
N VAL A 217 -3.88 -18.75 3.61
CA VAL A 217 -2.63 -19.45 3.92
C VAL A 217 -2.40 -20.56 2.90
N ILE A 218 -1.32 -20.45 2.13
CA ILE A 218 -1.03 -21.34 0.99
C ILE A 218 0.07 -22.36 1.30
N ALA A 219 0.96 -22.05 2.25
CA ALA A 219 2.09 -22.89 2.62
C ALA A 219 2.72 -22.37 3.93
N GLU A 220 3.83 -23.00 4.33
CA GLU A 220 4.78 -22.47 5.30
C GLU A 220 6.12 -22.18 4.61
N SER A 221 6.98 -21.36 5.19
CA SER A 221 8.36 -21.21 4.72
C SER A 221 9.19 -22.45 5.05
N GLY A 222 10.07 -22.83 4.13
CA GLY A 222 11.04 -23.92 4.30
C GLY A 222 12.47 -23.45 4.57
N ALA A 223 12.70 -22.15 4.71
CA ALA A 223 14.00 -21.51 4.91
C ALA A 223 13.84 -20.20 5.69
N GLU A 224 14.94 -19.45 5.92
CA GLU A 224 14.91 -18.12 6.57
C GLU A 224 14.20 -17.02 5.75
N ALA A 225 14.12 -17.22 4.44
CA ALA A 225 13.40 -16.34 3.52
C ALA A 225 12.77 -17.15 2.39
N ILE A 226 11.54 -16.77 2.01
CA ILE A 226 10.90 -17.29 0.80
C ILE A 226 11.30 -16.45 -0.40
N LYS A 227 11.23 -17.02 -1.61
CA LYS A 227 11.48 -16.29 -2.85
C LYS A 227 10.15 -16.06 -3.60
N ILE A 228 9.87 -14.81 -3.94
CA ILE A 228 8.74 -14.42 -4.78
C ILE A 228 9.26 -14.01 -6.15
N VAL A 229 8.79 -14.70 -7.19
CA VAL A 229 9.10 -14.37 -8.59
C VAL A 229 7.80 -14.04 -9.30
N VAL A 230 7.77 -12.95 -10.06
CA VAL A 230 6.59 -12.57 -10.84
C VAL A 230 6.93 -12.64 -12.32
N GLN A 231 6.06 -13.29 -13.09
CA GLN A 231 6.13 -13.34 -14.54
C GLN A 231 4.94 -12.59 -15.14
N GLN A 232 5.17 -11.88 -16.24
CA GLN A 232 4.15 -11.29 -17.08
C GLN A 232 4.32 -11.79 -18.53
N PRO A 233 3.64 -12.90 -18.91
CA PRO A 233 3.79 -13.51 -20.23
C PRO A 233 3.68 -12.48 -21.37
N GLY A 234 4.67 -12.51 -22.27
CA GLY A 234 4.74 -11.63 -23.45
C GLY A 234 5.25 -10.21 -23.19
N LYS A 235 5.51 -9.83 -21.93
CA LYS A 235 6.00 -8.49 -21.57
C LYS A 235 7.21 -8.47 -20.64
N GLY A 236 7.51 -9.57 -19.96
CA GLY A 236 8.63 -9.62 -19.03
C GLY A 236 9.97 -9.95 -19.69
N LEU A 237 11.02 -9.86 -18.89
CA LEU A 237 12.41 -10.05 -19.26
C LEU A 237 12.77 -11.54 -19.43
N GLY A 238 13.68 -11.84 -20.35
CA GLY A 238 14.39 -13.12 -20.42
C GLY A 238 15.70 -13.09 -19.63
N GLY A 239 16.50 -14.15 -19.74
CA GLY A 239 17.84 -14.23 -19.14
C GLY A 239 17.88 -14.71 -17.68
N TYR A 240 16.73 -15.06 -17.10
CA TYR A 240 16.61 -15.69 -15.79
C TYR A 240 16.18 -17.17 -15.93
N ILE A 241 16.04 -17.87 -14.80
CA ILE A 241 15.64 -19.29 -14.78
C ILE A 241 14.22 -19.43 -15.34
N LEU A 242 13.32 -18.53 -14.94
CA LEU A 242 12.00 -18.42 -15.52
C LEU A 242 11.97 -17.34 -16.62
N PRO A 243 11.18 -17.50 -17.69
CA PRO A 243 11.01 -16.46 -18.70
C PRO A 243 10.01 -15.40 -18.25
N ASN A 244 9.94 -14.28 -18.97
CA ASN A 244 8.95 -13.23 -18.77
C ASN A 244 8.97 -12.60 -17.37
N ILE A 245 10.14 -12.45 -16.76
CA ILE A 245 10.28 -11.92 -15.40
C ILE A 245 10.00 -10.42 -15.34
N VAL A 246 9.36 -9.97 -14.25
CA VAL A 246 9.17 -8.56 -13.94
C VAL A 246 9.62 -8.28 -12.51
N ASP A 247 10.20 -7.09 -12.29
CA ASP A 247 10.60 -6.65 -10.95
C ASP A 247 9.35 -6.51 -10.04
N PRO A 248 9.21 -7.32 -8.98
CA PRO A 248 8.03 -7.28 -8.12
C PRO A 248 8.04 -6.09 -7.15
N THR A 249 9.15 -5.34 -7.03
CA THR A 249 9.34 -4.30 -6.00
C THR A 249 8.20 -3.29 -5.96
N MET A 250 7.72 -2.85 -7.13
CA MET A 250 6.63 -1.87 -7.25
C MET A 250 5.24 -2.51 -7.21
N MET A 251 5.15 -3.84 -7.18
CA MET A 251 3.90 -4.58 -7.05
C MET A 251 3.57 -4.85 -5.59
N ILE A 252 4.56 -4.83 -4.69
CA ILE A 252 4.31 -4.94 -3.25
C ILE A 252 3.51 -3.73 -2.78
N TYR A 253 2.28 -4.00 -2.34
CA TYR A 253 1.40 -3.03 -1.72
C TYR A 253 0.83 -3.66 -0.46
N TRP A 254 1.44 -3.36 0.68
CA TRP A 254 0.91 -3.80 1.97
C TRP A 254 -0.09 -2.79 2.54
N GLN A 255 -1.39 -3.10 2.50
CA GLN A 255 -2.41 -2.17 2.97
C GLN A 255 -2.23 -1.87 4.47
N GLY A 256 -2.12 -0.57 4.79
CA GLY A 256 -1.94 -0.12 6.17
C GLY A 256 -0.51 -0.28 6.69
N LEU A 257 0.51 -0.43 5.84
CA LEU A 257 1.90 -0.41 6.29
C LEU A 257 2.18 0.81 7.17
N LEU A 258 2.64 0.56 8.40
CA LEU A 258 3.16 1.57 9.31
C LEU A 258 4.55 1.13 9.79
N LEU A 259 5.42 2.11 9.99
CA LEU A 259 6.75 1.90 10.56
C LEU A 259 6.77 2.35 12.02
N LYS A 260 7.67 1.75 12.79
CA LYS A 260 8.03 2.21 14.14
C LYS A 260 9.54 2.30 14.27
N ILE A 261 9.99 3.00 15.31
CA ILE A 261 11.40 3.06 15.66
C ILE A 261 11.76 1.93 16.63
N ASN A 262 12.99 1.43 16.55
CA ASN A 262 13.55 0.44 17.50
C ASN A 262 14.57 1.06 18.48
N VAL A 263 14.55 2.39 18.62
CA VAL A 263 15.41 3.19 19.50
C VAL A 263 14.56 4.15 20.34
N SER A 264 15.11 4.77 21.37
CA SER A 264 14.39 5.69 22.27
C SER A 264 13.95 7.01 21.61
N GLY A 265 14.58 7.39 20.50
CA GLY A 265 14.18 8.54 19.70
C GLY A 265 14.94 8.59 18.38
N LEU A 266 14.30 9.11 17.34
CA LEU A 266 14.89 9.19 15.99
C LEU A 266 14.61 10.54 15.35
N ARG A 267 15.65 11.21 14.86
CA ARG A 267 15.52 12.52 14.19
C ARG A 267 14.88 12.37 12.81
N ILE A 268 13.96 13.28 12.50
CA ILE A 268 13.44 13.51 11.15
C ILE A 268 14.26 14.65 10.54
N ARG A 269 14.75 14.45 9.33
CA ARG A 269 15.62 15.41 8.63
C ARG A 269 15.02 15.87 7.31
N GLU A 270 15.42 17.06 6.88
CA GLU A 270 14.93 17.65 5.63
C GLU A 270 15.30 16.82 4.39
N ARG A 271 16.49 16.19 4.40
CA ARG A 271 17.02 15.36 3.31
C ARG A 271 17.71 14.09 3.84
N PRO A 272 17.96 13.08 2.98
CA PRO A 272 18.70 11.88 3.36
C PRO A 272 20.14 12.18 3.78
N GLY A 273 20.47 12.12 5.08
CA GLY A 273 21.85 12.25 5.56
C GLY A 273 21.94 12.90 6.93
N THR A 274 23.04 12.66 7.65
CA THR A 274 23.24 13.21 9.00
C THR A 274 23.57 14.70 9.04
N ASP A 275 23.93 15.27 7.89
CA ASP A 275 24.42 16.66 7.78
C ASP A 275 23.29 17.66 7.50
N PHE A 276 22.08 17.17 7.25
CA PHE A 276 20.91 17.99 6.97
C PHE A 276 20.16 18.39 8.23
N ALA A 277 19.46 19.52 8.19
CA ALA A 277 18.71 20.06 9.32
C ALA A 277 17.72 19.05 9.91
N VAL A 278 17.61 19.06 11.24
CA VAL A 278 16.61 18.29 11.97
C VAL A 278 15.32 19.11 11.99
N ILE A 279 14.25 18.54 11.46
CA ILE A 279 12.93 19.19 11.32
C ILE A 279 11.86 18.53 12.19
N GLY A 280 12.23 17.49 12.93
CA GLY A 280 11.34 16.80 13.86
C GLY A 280 12.04 15.64 14.56
N GLN A 281 11.30 14.98 15.45
CA GLN A 281 11.77 13.81 16.18
C GLN A 281 10.62 12.81 16.37
N LEU A 282 10.96 11.54 16.25
CA LEU A 282 10.10 10.39 16.46
C LEU A 282 10.40 9.78 17.83
N THR A 283 9.37 9.21 18.42
CA THR A 283 9.37 8.47 19.68
C THR A 283 8.90 7.02 19.45
N PRO A 284 9.14 6.09 20.39
CA PRO A 284 8.72 4.69 20.24
C PRO A 284 7.20 4.48 20.06
N PHE A 285 6.39 5.47 20.45
CA PHE A 285 4.94 5.42 20.33
C PHE A 285 4.43 5.90 18.97
N ASP A 286 5.26 6.59 18.19
CA ASP A 286 4.84 7.09 16.88
C ASP A 286 4.62 5.93 15.90
N ARG A 287 3.58 6.08 15.09
CA ARG A 287 3.29 5.21 13.95
C ARG A 287 3.49 6.02 12.68
N ILE A 288 4.44 5.58 11.87
CA ILE A 288 5.04 6.41 10.83
C ILE A 288 4.54 5.90 9.48
N GLU A 289 3.98 6.80 8.68
CA GLU A 289 3.62 6.49 7.30
C GLU A 289 4.88 6.52 6.43
N SER A 290 5.07 5.51 5.58
CA SER A 290 6.05 5.61 4.50
C SER A 290 5.47 6.44 3.36
N LEU A 291 6.28 7.35 2.82
CA LEU A 291 5.97 8.12 1.62
C LEU A 291 6.67 7.56 0.38
N GLU A 292 7.20 6.34 0.49
CA GLU A 292 7.82 5.60 -0.60
C GLU A 292 6.98 4.37 -0.95
N PRO A 293 7.16 3.80 -2.16
CA PRO A 293 6.58 2.50 -2.49
C PRO A 293 6.88 1.44 -1.42
N HIS A 294 5.87 0.64 -1.06
CA HIS A 294 5.98 -0.29 0.08
C HIS A 294 7.12 -1.30 -0.13
N GLY A 295 7.30 -1.86 -1.32
CA GLY A 295 8.45 -2.73 -1.61
C GLY A 295 9.81 -2.05 -1.44
N ARG A 296 9.95 -0.77 -1.85
CA ARG A 296 11.19 0.00 -1.62
C ARG A 296 11.43 0.28 -0.15
N THR A 297 10.36 0.60 0.59
CA THR A 297 10.41 0.77 2.04
C THR A 297 10.91 -0.50 2.71
N LEU A 298 10.33 -1.65 2.35
CA LEU A 298 10.64 -2.95 2.95
C LEU A 298 12.04 -3.48 2.57
N LEU A 299 12.63 -3.00 1.47
CA LEU A 299 14.04 -3.22 1.15
C LEU A 299 14.99 -2.40 2.03
N LYS A 300 14.57 -1.22 2.49
CA LYS A 300 15.42 -0.27 3.24
C LYS A 300 15.34 -0.43 4.75
N VAL A 301 14.20 -0.85 5.31
CA VAL A 301 14.03 -0.98 6.76
C VAL A 301 15.14 -1.86 7.37
N GLY A 302 15.72 -1.40 8.48
CA GLY A 302 16.85 -2.04 9.14
C GLY A 302 18.20 -1.93 8.43
N GLN A 303 18.29 -1.29 7.25
CA GLN A 303 19.54 -1.16 6.51
C GLN A 303 20.34 0.08 6.93
N GLU A 304 21.64 -0.11 7.16
CA GLU A 304 22.59 0.98 7.42
C GLU A 304 22.74 1.90 6.21
N ASN A 305 23.03 3.18 6.47
CA ASN A 305 23.24 4.22 5.43
C ASN A 305 22.06 4.43 4.47
N GLN A 306 20.89 3.84 4.74
CA GLN A 306 19.66 4.06 4.00
C GLN A 306 18.74 5.04 4.73
N TRP A 307 17.91 5.71 3.95
CA TRP A 307 16.93 6.69 4.44
C TRP A 307 15.59 6.45 3.77
N ILE A 308 14.52 6.61 4.56
CA ILE A 308 13.14 6.47 4.08
C ILE A 308 12.47 7.83 4.24
N LYS A 309 11.80 8.28 3.18
CA LYS A 309 10.89 9.43 3.26
C LYS A 309 9.63 9.02 4.03
N ILE A 310 9.32 9.75 5.11
CA ILE A 310 8.26 9.40 6.06
C ILE A 310 7.36 10.60 6.38
N ARG A 311 6.17 10.32 6.91
CA ARG A 311 5.31 11.29 7.60
C ARG A 311 5.07 10.83 9.03
N SER A 312 5.31 11.71 10.00
CA SER A 312 5.03 11.44 11.41
C SER A 312 3.54 11.62 11.75
N PRO A 313 3.06 11.13 12.90
CA PRO A 313 1.70 11.42 13.39
C PRO A 313 1.40 12.92 13.57
N GLN A 314 2.43 13.74 13.74
CA GLN A 314 2.35 15.20 13.83
C GLN A 314 2.42 15.86 12.45
N THR A 315 2.24 15.10 11.36
CA THR A 315 2.23 15.53 9.97
C THR A 315 3.56 16.10 9.44
N ILE A 316 4.66 15.90 10.17
CA ILE A 316 6.00 16.29 9.73
C ILE A 316 6.44 15.31 8.64
N GLU A 317 6.75 15.83 7.45
CA GLU A 317 7.30 15.07 6.34
C GLU A 317 8.80 15.32 6.21
N GLY A 318 9.57 14.24 6.14
CA GLY A 318 11.02 14.31 6.01
C GLY A 318 11.64 12.93 5.84
N TYR A 319 12.90 12.80 6.22
CA TYR A 319 13.67 11.57 6.09
C TYR A 319 14.14 11.10 7.46
N ALA A 320 13.96 9.80 7.73
CA ALA A 320 14.51 9.15 8.90
C ALA A 320 15.45 8.01 8.45
N SER A 321 16.48 7.76 9.27
CA SER A 321 17.44 6.69 8.99
C SER A 321 16.75 5.33 9.06
N ALA A 322 16.88 4.54 7.99
CA ALA A 322 16.17 3.29 7.83
C ALA A 322 16.67 2.19 8.78
N GLN A 323 17.93 2.27 9.23
CA GLN A 323 18.52 1.32 10.18
C GLN A 323 17.78 1.24 11.52
N TYR A 324 17.04 2.30 11.86
CA TYR A 324 16.25 2.38 13.08
C TYR A 324 14.74 2.24 12.84
N LEU A 325 14.32 2.01 11.60
CA LEU A 325 12.93 1.82 11.21
C LEU A 325 12.65 0.33 10.99
N ILE A 326 11.54 -0.14 11.55
CA ILE A 326 11.05 -1.51 11.36
C ILE A 326 9.57 -1.50 10.95
N ALA A 327 9.18 -2.45 10.10
CA ALA A 327 7.80 -2.70 9.73
C ALA A 327 7.25 -3.88 10.55
N ASP A 328 6.60 -3.59 11.67
CA ASP A 328 6.14 -4.62 12.61
C ASP A 328 4.61 -4.75 12.65
N GLU A 329 3.89 -3.67 12.36
CA GLU A 329 2.44 -3.59 12.51
C GLU A 329 1.80 -3.15 11.20
N THR A 330 0.65 -3.74 10.88
CA THR A 330 -0.30 -3.10 9.97
C THR A 330 -1.21 -2.21 10.78
N GLY A 331 -1.30 -0.95 10.36
CA GLY A 331 -2.36 -0.06 10.74
C GLY A 331 -3.69 -0.54 10.17
N GLY A 332 -4.33 -1.46 10.88
CA GLY A 332 -5.72 -1.21 11.19
C GLY A 332 -5.73 -0.11 12.24
N LEU A 333 -5.78 1.16 11.82
CA LEU A 333 -6.59 2.07 12.63
C LEU A 333 -8.00 1.49 12.53
N ASN A 334 -8.32 0.53 13.39
CA ASN A 334 -9.54 0.62 14.12
C ASN A 334 -9.44 1.99 14.80
N ALA A 335 -9.81 3.03 14.07
CA ALA A 335 -10.75 3.96 14.62
C ALA A 335 -11.94 3.10 15.07
N LEU A 336 -11.77 2.42 16.22
CA LEU A 336 -12.78 2.41 17.23
C LEU A 336 -13.33 3.84 17.21
N ASN A 337 -14.65 4.00 17.27
CA ASN A 337 -15.26 5.28 17.58
C ASN A 337 -14.77 5.69 18.98
N MET A 338 -13.51 6.10 19.07
CA MET A 338 -12.81 6.53 20.26
C MET A 338 -13.05 8.02 20.29
N THR A 339 -13.99 8.42 21.13
CA THR A 339 -14.09 9.79 21.59
C THR A 339 -12.80 10.09 22.36
N GLY A 340 -11.89 10.83 21.73
CA GLY A 340 -10.71 11.40 22.38
C GLY A 340 -11.00 12.85 22.81
N ILE A 341 -10.41 13.28 23.92
CA ILE A 341 -10.45 14.67 24.37
C ILE A 341 -9.00 15.20 24.32
N ASN A 342 -8.78 16.32 23.63
CA ASN A 342 -7.55 17.10 23.79
C ASN A 342 -7.60 17.77 25.17
N LEU A 343 -6.63 17.43 26.04
CA LEU A 343 -6.44 18.12 27.32
C LEU A 343 -5.26 19.08 27.17
N ASP A 344 -5.57 20.37 27.09
CA ASP A 344 -4.57 21.42 27.27
C ASP A 344 -4.23 21.53 28.75
N ILE A 345 -2.93 21.45 29.10
CA ILE A 345 -2.47 21.55 30.49
C ILE A 345 -2.69 22.95 31.07
N LEU A 346 -2.89 23.94 30.20
CA LEU A 346 -3.17 25.35 30.53
C LEU A 346 -4.66 25.71 30.42
N HIS A 347 -5.55 24.73 30.23
CA HIS A 347 -6.97 25.01 30.08
C HIS A 347 -7.56 25.67 31.34
N PRO A 348 -8.26 26.82 31.22
CA PRO A 348 -8.76 27.58 32.38
C PRO A 348 -9.81 26.83 33.22
N LEU A 349 -10.41 25.76 32.69
CA LEU A 349 -11.32 24.86 33.43
C LEU A 349 -10.60 23.72 34.21
N GLY A 350 -9.26 23.68 34.21
CA GLY A 350 -8.46 22.74 35.01
C GLY A 350 -8.34 21.31 34.46
N LYS A 351 -7.74 20.43 35.27
CA LYS A 351 -7.48 19.01 34.94
C LYS A 351 -8.70 18.14 35.34
N PRO A 352 -9.37 17.43 34.42
CA PRO A 352 -10.48 16.53 34.77
C PRO A 352 -10.00 15.36 35.65
N THR A 353 -10.88 14.87 36.52
CA THR A 353 -10.59 13.70 37.38
C THR A 353 -10.52 12.39 36.58
N ALA A 354 -9.70 11.44 37.02
CA ALA A 354 -9.50 10.15 36.33
C ALA A 354 -10.82 9.39 36.10
N SER A 355 -11.77 9.47 37.04
CA SER A 355 -13.10 8.86 36.91
C SER A 355 -13.92 9.44 35.75
N ARG A 356 -13.75 10.72 35.40
CA ARG A 356 -14.41 11.36 34.24
C ARG A 356 -13.79 10.97 32.89
N LEU A 357 -12.57 10.46 32.90
CA LEU A 357 -11.83 10.01 31.71
C LEU A 357 -11.93 8.49 31.49
N LYS A 358 -12.66 7.79 32.36
CA LYS A 358 -12.87 6.34 32.24
C LYS A 358 -13.69 6.05 30.97
N GLY A 359 -13.07 5.39 30.00
CA GLY A 359 -13.68 5.05 28.71
C GLY A 359 -13.21 5.89 27.51
N THR A 360 -12.39 6.93 27.71
CA THR A 360 -11.74 7.65 26.60
C THR A 360 -10.52 6.87 26.10
N GLY A 361 -10.41 6.74 24.79
CA GLY A 361 -9.44 5.84 24.16
C GLY A 361 -7.98 6.33 24.16
N PHE A 362 -7.74 7.64 24.21
CA PHE A 362 -6.41 8.22 24.45
C PHE A 362 -6.54 9.62 25.06
N VAL A 363 -5.50 10.04 25.79
CA VAL A 363 -5.30 11.41 26.30
C VAL A 363 -3.98 11.92 25.75
N ARG A 364 -3.98 13.07 25.06
CA ARG A 364 -2.76 13.75 24.60
C ARG A 364 -2.50 14.95 25.50
N PHE A 365 -1.29 15.02 26.06
CA PHE A 365 -0.78 16.24 26.70
C PHE A 365 -0.03 17.06 25.65
N ALA A 366 -0.33 18.35 25.55
CA ALA A 366 0.57 19.28 24.89
C ALA A 366 1.78 19.48 25.82
N TYR A 367 2.95 19.00 25.41
CA TYR A 367 4.21 19.40 26.04
C TYR A 367 4.68 20.68 25.37
N SER A 368 5.01 21.67 26.19
CA SER A 368 5.68 22.92 25.79
C SER A 368 7.02 22.65 25.13
#